data_AF-A0A497IID7-F1
#
_entry.id   AF-A0A497IID7-F1
#
_cell.length_a   1.000
_cell.length_b   1.000
_cell.length_c   1.000
_cell.angle_alpha   90.00
_cell.angle_beta   90.00
_cell.angle_gamma   90.00
#
_symmetry.space_group_name_H-M   'P 1'
#
loop_
_entity.id
_entity.type
_entity.pdbx_description
1 polymer ?
#
loop_
_entity_poly.entity_id
_entity_poly.type
_entity_poly.pdbx_seq_one_letter_code
_entity_poly.pdbx_strand_id
1 'polypeptide(L)'
;ALYSLYTLNVITTSFSRVEWTFYPFLMILLGGVGNKKGVLLGTFIFIVVKILLTTYKYEINNLIHLPFETVWLEYIIFGTFMLLILLYKPEGLIKEKPIITAPMKQCAEKTK
;
A
#
# COMPACT_ATOMS: atom_id res chain seq x y z
N ALA A 1 -6.85 -9.34 -17.04
CA ALA A 1 -6.37 -10.02 -18.27
C ALA A 1 -5.09 -10.81 -18.02
N LEU A 2 -3.95 -10.16 -17.70
CA LEU A 2 -2.66 -10.85 -17.55
C LEU A 2 -2.66 -11.98 -16.49
N TYR A 3 -3.27 -11.74 -15.32
CA TYR A 3 -3.37 -12.75 -14.26
C TYR A 3 -4.17 -13.99 -14.68
N SER A 4 -5.23 -13.81 -15.47
CA SER A 4 -6.01 -14.94 -15.99
C SER A 4 -5.23 -15.73 -17.03
N LEU A 5 -4.46 -15.05 -17.90
CA LEU A 5 -3.57 -15.74 -18.85
C LEU A 5 -2.49 -16.55 -18.12
N TYR A 6 -1.95 -16.02 -17.02
CA TYR A 6 -0.96 -16.71 -16.20
C TYR A 6 -1.53 -17.94 -15.48
N THR A 7 -2.73 -17.82 -14.92
CA THR A 7 -3.38 -18.92 -14.18
C THR A 7 -4.15 -19.90 -15.08
N LEU A 8 -4.27 -19.60 -16.38
CA LEU A 8 -5.08 -20.33 -17.36
C LEU A 8 -6.54 -20.54 -16.91
N ASN A 9 -7.03 -19.69 -16.01
CA ASN A 9 -8.36 -19.78 -15.42
C ASN A 9 -8.93 -18.38 -15.15
N VAL A 10 -10.25 -18.27 -15.03
CA VAL A 10 -10.96 -17.05 -14.62
C VAL A 10 -11.89 -17.43 -13.47
N ILE A 11 -11.49 -17.08 -12.25
CA ILE A 11 -12.32 -17.24 -11.05
C ILE A 11 -12.75 -15.85 -10.59
N THR A 12 -14.05 -15.64 -10.41
CA THR A 12 -14.62 -14.35 -10.01
C THR A 12 -14.11 -13.87 -8.65
N THR A 13 -13.86 -14.79 -7.72
CA THR A 13 -13.36 -14.48 -6.38
C THR A 13 -11.93 -13.95 -6.37
N SER A 14 -11.12 -14.26 -7.40
CA SER A 14 -9.73 -13.78 -7.53
C SER A 14 -9.61 -12.35 -8.07
N PHE A 15 -10.70 -11.77 -8.56
CA PHE A 15 -10.74 -10.39 -9.06
C PHE A 15 -11.48 -9.46 -8.10
N SER A 16 -11.15 -9.58 -6.81
CA SER A 16 -11.74 -8.75 -5.77
C SER A 16 -11.25 -7.29 -5.87
N ARG A 17 -12.12 -6.32 -5.57
CA ARG A 17 -11.75 -4.88 -5.54
C ARG A 17 -10.63 -4.61 -4.53
N VAL A 18 -10.60 -5.37 -3.44
CA VAL A 18 -9.63 -5.16 -2.37
C VAL A 18 -8.21 -5.47 -2.85
N GLU A 19 -8.02 -6.58 -3.53
CA GLU A 19 -6.68 -6.99 -3.99
C GLU A 19 -6.17 -6.15 -5.16
N TRP A 20 -7.06 -5.77 -6.08
CA TRP A 20 -6.67 -5.13 -7.34
C TRP A 20 -6.73 -3.59 -7.31
N THR A 21 -7.38 -3.00 -6.31
CA THR A 21 -7.47 -1.54 -6.18
C THR A 21 -7.01 -1.09 -4.81
N PHE A 22 -7.59 -1.64 -3.73
CA PHE A 22 -7.29 -1.12 -2.39
C PHE A 22 -5.83 -1.34 -1.99
N TYR A 23 -5.30 -2.56 -2.15
CA TYR A 23 -3.91 -2.86 -1.76
C TYR A 23 -2.86 -2.06 -2.55
N PRO A 24 -2.91 -1.95 -3.90
CA PRO A 24 -1.99 -1.09 -4.64
C PRO A 24 -2.01 0.37 -4.18
N PHE A 25 -3.20 0.94 -3.94
CA PHE A 25 -3.32 2.30 -3.44
C PHE A 25 -2.73 2.45 -2.03
N LEU A 26 -2.97 1.48 -1.16
CA LEU A 26 -2.41 1.48 0.19
C LEU A 26 -0.88 1.39 0.17
N MET A 27 -0.29 0.54 -0.69
CA MET A 27 1.17 0.46 -0.85
C MET A 27 1.77 1.81 -1.26
N ILE A 28 1.12 2.50 -2.20
CA ILE A 28 1.56 3.82 -2.70
C ILE A 28 1.42 4.89 -1.62
N LEU A 29 0.26 4.96 -0.96
CA LEU A 29 -0.02 5.93 0.10
C LEU A 29 0.91 5.74 1.30
N LEU A 30 1.16 4.49 1.69
CA LEU A 30 2.08 4.16 2.78
C LEU A 30 3.52 4.56 2.41
N GLY A 31 3.96 4.29 1.19
CA GLY A 31 5.31 4.61 0.75
C GLY A 31 5.58 6.11 0.54
N GLY A 32 4.64 6.81 -0.07
CA GLY A 32 4.77 8.22 -0.48
C GLY A 32 4.37 8.43 -1.92
N VAL A 33 3.35 9.25 -2.13
CA VAL A 33 2.86 9.61 -3.47
C VAL A 33 3.96 10.41 -4.18
N GLY A 34 4.30 10.02 -5.41
CA GLY A 34 5.33 10.72 -6.21
C GLY A 34 6.78 10.31 -5.94
N ASN A 35 7.07 9.45 -4.96
CA ASN A 35 8.44 9.00 -4.68
C ASN A 35 8.65 7.50 -4.92
N LYS A 36 9.41 7.15 -5.98
CA LYS A 36 9.73 5.74 -6.33
C LYS A 36 10.37 4.95 -5.17
N LYS A 37 11.26 5.58 -4.39
CA LYS A 37 11.90 4.92 -3.23
C LYS A 37 10.92 4.75 -2.08
N GLY A 38 10.04 5.74 -1.89
CA GLY A 38 8.93 5.70 -0.93
C GLY A 38 8.01 4.52 -1.23
N VAL A 39 7.47 4.47 -2.45
CA VAL A 39 6.59 3.38 -2.89
C VAL A 39 7.25 2.01 -2.73
N LEU A 40 8.53 1.85 -3.07
CA LEU A 40 9.23 0.57 -2.85
C LEU A 40 9.24 0.15 -1.38
N LEU A 41 9.56 1.10 -0.48
CA LEU A 41 9.54 0.85 0.96
C LEU A 41 8.12 0.55 1.47
N GLY A 42 7.12 1.28 0.96
CA GLY A 42 5.72 1.08 1.32
C GLY A 42 5.19 -0.29 0.91
N THR A 43 5.49 -0.71 -0.31
CA THR A 43 5.20 -2.06 -0.83
C THR A 43 5.89 -3.13 0.01
N PHE A 44 7.16 -2.94 0.36
CA PHE A 44 7.90 -3.89 1.20
C PHE A 44 7.24 -4.06 2.58
N ILE A 45 6.94 -2.94 3.26
CA ILE A 45 6.27 -2.97 4.58
C ILE A 45 4.91 -3.65 4.47
N PHE A 46 4.11 -3.28 3.47
CA PHE A 46 2.78 -3.86 3.26
C PHE A 46 2.86 -5.38 3.08
N ILE A 47 3.77 -5.88 2.25
CA ILE A 47 3.93 -7.31 1.97
C ILE A 47 4.39 -8.06 3.22
N VAL A 48 5.37 -7.52 3.95
CA VAL A 48 5.85 -8.13 5.20
C VAL A 48 4.72 -8.25 6.22
N VAL A 49 3.95 -7.17 6.42
CA VAL A 49 2.80 -7.18 7.33
C VAL A 49 1.74 -8.17 6.86
N LYS A 50 1.43 -8.20 5.55
CA LYS A 50 0.44 -9.13 4.98
C LYS A 50 0.84 -10.59 5.18
N ILE A 51 2.12 -10.92 4.96
CA ILE A 51 2.64 -12.28 5.18
C ILE A 51 2.55 -12.64 6.66
N LEU A 52 3.02 -11.77 7.55
CA LEU A 52 2.95 -12.01 8.99
C LEU A 52 1.50 -12.22 9.45
N LEU A 53 0.57 -11.38 9.01
CA LEU A 53 -0.84 -11.55 9.33
C LEU A 53 -1.37 -12.87 8.77
N THR A 54 -1.14 -13.17 7.50
CA THR A 54 -1.65 -14.40 6.87
C THR A 54 -1.15 -15.66 7.57
N THR A 55 0.12 -15.66 8.01
CA THR A 55 0.75 -16.78 8.70
C THR A 55 0.28 -16.91 10.15
N TYR A 56 0.23 -15.81 10.91
CA TYR A 56 -0.01 -15.85 12.36
C TYR A 56 -1.45 -15.52 12.77
N LYS A 57 -2.37 -15.26 11.83
CA LYS A 57 -3.76 -14.87 12.12
C LYS A 57 -4.47 -15.78 13.11
N TYR A 58 -4.29 -17.10 13.02
CA TYR A 58 -4.95 -18.05 13.91
C TYR A 58 -4.37 -18.01 15.33
N GLU A 59 -3.05 -17.88 15.45
CA GLU A 59 -2.38 -17.72 16.75
C GLU A 59 -2.80 -16.42 17.43
N ILE A 60 -2.91 -15.32 16.67
CA ILE A 60 -3.41 -14.03 17.17
C ILE A 60 -4.83 -14.17 17.71
N ASN A 61 -5.69 -14.90 16.98
CA ASN A 61 -7.06 -15.14 17.43
C ASN A 61 -7.10 -15.99 18.70
N ASN A 62 -6.27 -17.02 18.80
CA ASN A 62 -6.23 -17.91 19.96
C ASN A 62 -5.73 -17.19 21.22
N LEU A 63 -4.81 -16.23 21.05
CA LEU A 63 -4.28 -15.44 22.17
C LEU A 63 -5.25 -14.38 22.68
N ILE A 64 -5.89 -13.65 21.75
CA ILE A 64 -6.70 -12.45 22.07
C ILE A 64 -8.21 -12.79 22.18
N HIS A 65 -8.63 -13.97 21.70
CA HIS A 65 -10.02 -14.39 21.58
C HIS A 65 -10.87 -13.34 20.86
N LEU A 66 -10.61 -13.14 19.57
CA LEU A 66 -11.31 -12.12 18.79
C LEU A 66 -12.80 -12.46 18.67
N PRO A 67 -13.71 -11.47 18.79
CA PRO A 67 -15.15 -11.68 18.66
C PRO A 67 -15.63 -11.81 17.20
N PHE A 68 -14.72 -11.93 16.24
CA PHE A 68 -15.01 -11.95 14.80
C PHE A 68 -14.14 -12.98 14.07
N GLU A 69 -14.54 -13.35 12.85
CA GLU A 69 -13.78 -14.30 12.05
C GLU A 69 -12.41 -13.75 11.66
N THR A 70 -11.39 -14.59 11.74
CA THR A 70 -9.99 -14.20 11.54
C THR A 70 -9.70 -13.63 10.15
N VAL A 71 -10.54 -13.91 9.16
CA VAL A 71 -10.42 -13.37 7.79
C VAL A 71 -10.56 -11.84 7.78
N TRP A 72 -11.38 -11.27 8.67
CA TRP A 72 -11.61 -9.82 8.74
C TRP A 72 -10.46 -9.04 9.37
N LEU A 73 -9.60 -9.72 10.14
CA LEU A 73 -8.48 -9.09 10.85
C LEU A 73 -7.56 -8.33 9.88
N GLU A 74 -7.24 -8.94 8.73
CA GLU A 74 -6.39 -8.33 7.70
C GLU A 74 -7.02 -7.03 7.17
N TYR A 75 -8.32 -7.06 6.85
CA TYR A 75 -9.03 -5.89 6.33
C TYR A 75 -9.11 -4.76 7.35
N ILE A 76 -9.38 -5.07 8.63
CA ILE A 76 -9.45 -4.08 9.71
C ILE A 76 -8.09 -3.41 9.91
N ILE A 77 -7.01 -4.20 9.94
CA ILE A 77 -5.66 -3.67 10.15
C ILE A 77 -5.24 -2.78 8.98
N PHE A 78 -5.41 -3.23 7.74
CA PHE A 78 -5.03 -2.42 6.58
C PHE A 78 -5.92 -1.20 6.36
N GLY A 79 -7.23 -1.31 6.64
CA GLY A 79 -8.13 -0.16 6.66
C GLY A 79 -7.72 0.88 7.71
N THR A 80 -7.38 0.42 8.91
CA THR A 80 -6.90 1.31 9.99
C THR A 80 -5.57 1.96 9.62
N PHE A 81 -4.61 1.21 9.07
CA PHE A 81 -3.35 1.76 8.59
C PHE A 81 -3.57 2.85 7.54
N MET A 82 -4.48 2.62 6.59
CA MET A 82 -4.83 3.63 5.59
C MET A 82 -5.32 4.91 6.24
N LEU A 83 -6.26 4.82 7.18
CA LEU A 83 -6.81 5.98 7.89
C LEU A 83 -5.72 6.74 8.66
N LEU A 84 -4.84 6.02 9.36
CA LEU A 84 -3.74 6.63 10.11
C LEU A 84 -2.77 7.38 9.18
N ILE A 85 -2.43 6.81 8.02
CA ILE A 85 -1.56 7.47 7.06
C ILE A 85 -2.23 8.73 6.52
N LEU A 86 -3.50 8.67 6.14
CA LEU A 86 -4.23 9.83 5.64
C LEU A 86 -4.33 10.95 6.69
N LEU A 87 -4.52 10.59 7.96
CA LEU A 87 -4.65 11.57 9.05
C LEU A 87 -3.31 12.24 9.39
N TYR A 88 -2.24 11.46 9.51
CA TYR A 88 -0.98 11.97 10.05
C TYR A 88 0.07 12.34 8.99
N LYS A 89 0.09 11.63 7.86
CA LYS A 89 1.08 11.81 6.78
C LYS A 89 0.48 11.51 5.41
N PRO A 90 -0.37 12.40 4.86
CA PRO A 90 -0.98 12.21 3.53
C PRO A 90 0.05 12.15 2.39
N GLU A 91 1.24 12.73 2.60
CA GLU A 91 2.38 12.63 1.67
C GLU A 91 3.11 11.27 1.74
N GLY A 92 2.70 10.37 2.64
CA GLY A 92 3.29 9.05 2.93
C GLY A 92 4.58 9.10 3.76
N LEU A 93 5.27 7.95 3.84
CA LEU A 93 6.49 7.82 4.66
C LEU A 93 7.66 8.65 4.12
N ILE A 94 7.83 8.70 2.80
CA ILE A 94 8.90 9.46 2.15
C ILE A 94 8.30 10.51 1.21
N LYS A 95 8.48 11.79 1.57
CA LYS A 95 8.03 12.93 0.78
C LYS A 95 8.63 12.93 -0.63
N GLU A 96 7.87 13.44 -1.58
CA GLU A 96 8.35 13.71 -2.93
C GLU A 96 9.42 14.81 -2.92
N LYS A 97 10.46 14.66 -3.75
CA LYS A 97 11.45 15.72 -3.97
C LYS A 97 10.92 16.69 -5.02
N PRO A 98 11.09 18.02 -4.84
CA PRO A 98 10.63 19.00 -5.83
C PRO A 98 11.28 18.72 -7.18
N ILE A 99 10.44 18.62 -8.21
CA ILE A 99 10.88 18.34 -9.57
C ILE A 99 11.28 19.67 -10.21
N ILE A 100 12.57 19.91 -10.41
CA ILE A 100 13.02 21.09 -11.15
C ILE A 100 12.90 20.79 -12.65
N THR A 101 11.86 21.35 -13.27
CA THR A 101 11.64 21.23 -14.72
C THR A 101 12.62 22.11 -15.50
N ALA A 102 12.85 21.79 -16.78
CA ALA A 102 13.74 22.54 -17.66
C ALA A 102 13.47 24.07 -17.67
N PRO A 103 12.22 24.56 -17.78
CA PRO A 103 11.94 26.00 -17.70
C PRO A 103 12.30 26.61 -16.33
N MET A 104 12.13 25.87 -15.22
CA MET A 104 12.55 26.36 -13.90
C MET A 104 14.07 26.51 -13.79
N LYS A 105 14.85 25.64 -14.44
CA LYS A 105 16.32 25.79 -14.50
C LYS A 105 16.72 27.05 -15.27
N GLN A 106 16.07 27.31 -16.41
CA GLN A 106 16.35 28.49 -17.22
C GLN A 106 16.02 29.80 -16.48
N CYS A 107 14.94 29.84 -15.70
CA CYS A 107 14.61 30.99 -14.84
C CYS A 107 15.65 31.19 -13.71
N ALA A 108 16.14 30.11 -13.10
CA ALA A 108 17.17 30.18 -12.07
C ALA A 108 18.53 30.66 -12.61
N GLU A 109 18.88 30.26 -13.84
CA GLU A 109 20.10 30.71 -14.52
C GLU A 109 20.03 32.16 -14.98
N LYS A 110 18.86 32.65 -15.44
CA LYS A 110 18.67 34.06 -15.85
C LYS A 110 18.69 35.08 -14.70
N THR A 111 18.56 34.62 -13.46
CA THR A 111 18.52 35.48 -12.26
C THR A 111 19.92 35.62 -11.61
N LYS A 112 20.91 34.88 -12.12
CA LYS A 112 22.33 35.00 -11.76
C LYS A 112 23.07 35.91 -12.74
#